data_AF-A0A950AC77-F1
#
_entry.id   AF-A0A950AC77-F1
#
_cell.length_a   1.000
_cell.length_b   1.000
_cell.length_c   1.000
_cell.angle_alpha   90.00
_cell.angle_beta   90.00
_cell.angle_gamma   90.00
#
_symmetry.space_group_name_H-M   'P 1'
#
loop_
_entity.id
_entity.type
_entity.pdbx_description
1 polymer ?
#
loop_
_entity_poly.entity_id
_entity_poly.type
_entity_poly.pdbx_seq_one_letter_code
_entity_poly.pdbx_strand_id
1 'polypeptide(L)'
;MIDQIGDIKNVIDRFGRLGYVADRALATAVYLVLKLSKPLLIEGHAGVGKTEAAKSLSSMLETDLIRLQCYEGLDIHSAVYEWNYQKQLLAIKIQEGSDSEKASATVVN
;
A
#
# COMPACT_ATOMS: atom_id res chain seq x y z
N MET A 1 -15.35 8.38 3.47
CA MET A 1 -14.20 9.15 2.97
C MET A 1 -14.21 9.25 1.44
N ILE A 2 -14.43 8.16 0.70
CA ILE A 2 -14.51 8.12 -0.76
C ILE A 2 -15.73 8.91 -1.34
N ASP A 3 -16.84 9.00 -0.59
CA ASP A 3 -18.05 9.70 -1.05
C ASP A 3 -17.98 11.24 -1.06
N GLN A 4 -16.89 11.83 -0.57
CA GLN A 4 -16.74 13.29 -0.50
C GLN A 4 -16.35 13.95 -1.83
N ILE A 5 -16.06 13.16 -2.87
CA ILE A 5 -15.73 13.66 -4.20
C ILE A 5 -17.01 13.70 -5.03
N GLY A 6 -17.61 14.90 -5.05
CA GLY A 6 -18.93 15.16 -5.62
C GLY A 6 -18.98 15.22 -7.14
N ASP A 7 -17.92 15.71 -7.79
CA ASP A 7 -17.86 15.85 -9.25
C ASP A 7 -16.41 15.91 -9.78
N ILE A 8 -16.27 15.94 -11.12
CA ILE A 8 -14.96 15.99 -11.80
C ILE A 8 -14.22 17.30 -11.52
N LYS A 9 -14.94 18.42 -11.37
CA LYS A 9 -14.31 19.72 -11.05
C LYS A 9 -13.64 19.68 -9.69
N ASN A 10 -14.29 19.09 -8.70
CA ASN A 10 -13.72 18.92 -7.37
C ASN A 10 -12.41 18.14 -7.40
N VAL A 11 -12.31 17.11 -8.26
CA VAL A 11 -11.06 16.36 -8.46
C VAL A 11 -9.96 17.28 -9.01
N ILE A 12 -10.25 18.03 -10.08
CA ILE A 12 -9.29 18.98 -10.68
C ILE A 12 -8.81 19.99 -9.64
N ASP A 13 -9.72 20.60 -8.89
CA ASP A 13 -9.40 21.60 -7.88
C ASP A 13 -8.54 21.02 -6.75
N ARG A 14 -8.84 19.81 -6.29
CA ARG A 14 -8.05 19.12 -5.24
C ARG A 14 -6.64 18.80 -5.72
N PHE A 15 -6.47 18.26 -6.93
CA PHE A 15 -5.14 18.05 -7.51
C PHE A 15 -4.39 19.38 -7.64
N GLY A 16 -5.05 20.44 -8.09
CA GLY A 16 -4.46 21.78 -8.22
C GLY A 16 -3.93 22.34 -6.89
N ARG A 17 -4.66 22.13 -5.78
CA ARG A 17 -4.20 22.50 -4.43
C ARG A 17 -2.97 21.73 -3.97
N LEU A 18 -2.74 20.55 -4.52
CA LEU A 18 -1.57 19.70 -4.26
C LEU A 18 -0.42 19.96 -5.26
N GLY A 19 -0.55 20.98 -6.12
CA GLY A 19 0.48 21.33 -7.09
C GLY A 19 0.51 20.45 -8.35
N TYR A 20 -0.53 19.66 -8.58
CA TYR A 20 -0.65 18.81 -9.77
C TYR A 20 -1.73 19.32 -10.73
N VAL A 21 -1.35 19.53 -11.99
CA VAL A 21 -2.28 19.99 -13.03
C VAL A 21 -2.92 18.78 -13.71
N ALA A 22 -4.08 18.38 -13.20
CA ALA A 22 -4.87 17.30 -13.80
C ALA A 22 -5.68 17.81 -14.99
N ASP A 23 -5.58 17.12 -16.12
CA ASP A 23 -6.50 17.33 -17.23
C ASP A 23 -7.88 16.70 -16.94
N ARG A 24 -8.84 16.99 -17.81
CA ARG A 24 -10.20 16.46 -17.65
C ARG A 24 -10.23 14.93 -17.76
N ALA A 25 -9.38 14.33 -18.58
CA ALA A 25 -9.36 12.88 -18.80
C ALA A 25 -8.93 12.14 -17.53
N LEU A 26 -7.81 12.55 -16.92
CA LEU A 26 -7.32 12.00 -15.67
C LEU A 26 -8.31 12.26 -14.53
N ALA A 27 -8.84 13.48 -14.41
CA ALA A 27 -9.82 13.79 -13.38
C ALA A 27 -11.08 12.93 -13.48
N THR A 28 -11.51 12.62 -14.71
CA THR A 28 -12.65 11.72 -14.95
C THR A 28 -12.31 10.28 -14.56
N ALA A 29 -11.12 9.79 -14.94
CA ALA A 29 -10.68 8.45 -14.57
C ALA A 29 -10.58 8.27 -13.05
N VAL A 30 -9.99 9.25 -12.35
CA VAL A 30 -9.90 9.27 -10.88
C VAL A 30 -11.30 9.32 -10.26
N TYR A 31 -12.20 10.18 -10.75
CA TYR A 31 -13.57 10.24 -10.28
C TYR A 31 -14.27 8.87 -10.38
N LEU A 32 -14.13 8.18 -11.52
CA LEU A 32 -14.71 6.85 -11.74
C LEU A 32 -14.09 5.79 -10.83
N VAL A 33 -12.77 5.79 -10.65
CA VAL A 33 -12.06 4.88 -9.75
C VAL A 33 -12.60 4.98 -8.32
N LEU A 34 -12.84 6.21 -7.86
CA LEU A 34 -13.37 6.47 -6.53
C LEU A 34 -14.84 6.07 -6.42
N LYS A 35 -15.66 6.35 -7.44
CA LYS A 35 -17.08 5.92 -7.43
C LYS A 35 -17.28 4.43 -7.59
N LEU A 36 -16.44 3.75 -8.37
CA LEU A 36 -16.60 2.33 -8.70
C LEU A 36 -15.73 1.41 -7.84
N SER A 37 -14.78 1.97 -7.09
CA SER A 37 -13.77 1.22 -6.33
C SER A 37 -13.02 0.21 -7.21
N LYS A 38 -12.58 0.66 -8.39
CA LYS A 38 -11.83 -0.15 -9.37
C LYS A 38 -10.39 0.36 -9.52
N PRO A 39 -9.40 -0.52 -9.76
CA PRO A 39 -8.01 -0.10 -9.96
C PRO A 39 -7.83 0.87 -11.13
N LEU A 40 -6.84 1.76 -11.03
CA LEU A 40 -6.45 2.71 -12.06
C LEU A 40 -5.10 2.32 -12.68
N LEU A 41 -5.05 2.22 -14.01
CA LEU A 41 -3.81 2.13 -14.78
C LEU A 41 -3.52 3.48 -15.45
N ILE A 42 -2.29 3.99 -15.29
CA ILE A 42 -1.87 5.28 -15.87
C ILE A 42 -0.79 5.06 -16.93
N GLU A 43 -1.15 5.28 -18.19
CA GLU A 43 -0.26 5.19 -19.35
C GLU A 43 0.19 6.58 -19.84
N GLY A 44 1.24 6.64 -20.68
CA GLY A 44 1.87 7.88 -21.11
C GLY A 44 3.40 7.83 -21.22
N HIS A 45 4.00 8.89 -21.76
CA HIS A 45 5.45 8.99 -21.95
C HIS A 45 6.21 9.15 -20.63
N ALA A 46 7.52 8.90 -20.65
CA ALA A 46 8.37 9.22 -19.52
C ALA A 46 8.32 10.73 -19.22
N GLY A 47 8.24 11.10 -17.94
CA GLY A 47 8.27 12.50 -17.51
C GLY A 47 6.93 13.24 -17.52
N VAL A 48 5.81 12.63 -17.95
CA VAL A 48 4.47 13.28 -17.95
C VAL A 48 3.79 13.34 -16.57
N GLY A 49 4.54 13.11 -15.48
CA GLY A 49 4.02 13.24 -14.12
C GLY A 49 3.21 12.05 -13.59
N LYS A 50 3.32 10.84 -14.16
CA LYS A 50 2.60 9.64 -13.67
C LYS A 50 2.85 9.34 -12.19
N THR A 51 4.13 9.37 -11.78
CA THR A 51 4.52 9.16 -10.39
C THR A 51 3.97 10.24 -9.49
N GLU A 52 3.94 11.48 -9.98
CA GLU A 52 3.43 12.63 -9.22
C GLU A 52 1.90 12.59 -9.07
N ALA A 53 1.20 12.07 -10.09
CA ALA A 53 -0.23 11.80 -10.01
C ALA A 53 -0.56 10.82 -8.88
N ALA A 54 0.23 9.75 -8.73
CA ALA A 54 0.05 8.78 -7.65
C ALA A 54 0.25 9.40 -6.24
N LYS A 55 1.30 10.22 -6.06
CA LYS A 55 1.54 10.95 -4.80
C LYS A 55 0.47 11.97 -4.48
N SER A 56 0.01 12.70 -5.50
CA SER A 56 -1.06 13.68 -5.33
C SER A 56 -2.37 12.97 -4.99
N LEU A 57 -2.65 11.83 -5.61
CA LEU A 57 -3.82 11.02 -5.31
C LEU A 57 -3.80 10.48 -3.87
N SER A 58 -2.67 9.92 -3.41
CA SER A 58 -2.56 9.43 -2.02
C SER A 58 -2.71 10.56 -1.00
N SER A 59 -2.14 11.73 -1.29
CA SER A 59 -2.27 12.93 -0.45
C SER A 59 -3.72 13.45 -0.43
N MET A 60 -4.39 13.43 -1.57
CA MET A 60 -5.80 13.82 -1.69
C MET A 60 -6.74 12.90 -0.90
N LEU A 61 -6.40 11.61 -0.84
CA LEU A 61 -7.16 10.58 -0.12
C LEU A 61 -6.72 10.42 1.33
N GLU A 62 -5.68 11.14 1.78
CA GLU A 62 -5.08 11.01 3.11
C GLU A 62 -4.72 9.55 3.45
N THR A 63 -4.12 8.85 2.49
CA THR A 63 -3.70 7.44 2.62
C THR A 63 -2.22 7.28 2.33
N ASP A 64 -1.64 6.19 2.85
CA ASP A 64 -0.25 5.84 2.58
C ASP A 64 -0.02 5.50 1.09
N LEU A 65 1.09 5.99 0.54
CA LEU A 65 1.56 5.61 -0.79
C LEU A 65 2.59 4.48 -0.68
N ILE A 66 2.16 3.27 -0.99
CA ILE A 66 3.07 2.12 -1.08
C ILE A 66 3.64 2.07 -2.51
N ARG A 67 4.96 2.14 -2.63
CA ARG A 67 5.67 2.10 -3.92
C ARG A 67 6.38 0.77 -4.12
N LEU A 68 5.91 -0.03 -5.08
CA LEU A 68 6.62 -1.20 -5.59
C LEU A 68 7.31 -0.84 -6.91
N GLN A 69 8.63 -0.98 -6.95
CA GLN A 69 9.40 -0.81 -8.18
C GLN A 69 9.41 -2.13 -8.96
N CYS A 70 8.72 -2.18 -10.09
CA CYS A 70 8.78 -3.33 -10.99
C CYS A 70 10.03 -3.25 -11.87
N TYR A 71 10.82 -4.33 -11.87
CA TYR A 71 11.98 -4.50 -12.74
C TYR A 71 12.05 -5.97 -13.19
N GLU A 72 12.86 -6.25 -14.20
CA GLU A 72 13.01 -7.59 -14.73
C GLU A 72 13.64 -8.53 -13.68
N GLY A 73 12.99 -9.66 -13.40
CA GLY A 73 13.40 -10.58 -12.34
C GLY A 73 12.83 -10.25 -10.95
N LEU A 74 11.90 -9.30 -10.82
CA LEU A 74 11.07 -9.18 -9.61
C LEU A 74 10.17 -10.43 -9.50
N ASP A 75 10.31 -11.19 -8.42
CA ASP A 75 9.50 -12.37 -8.14
C ASP A 75 8.49 -12.13 -7.01
N ILE A 76 7.55 -13.05 -6.83
CA ILE A 76 6.48 -12.90 -5.83
C ILE A 76 7.01 -13.00 -4.39
N HIS A 77 8.07 -13.80 -4.16
CA HIS A 77 8.66 -14.02 -2.84
C HIS A 77 9.35 -12.76 -2.31
N SER A 78 10.03 -12.03 -3.21
CA SER A 78 10.65 -10.75 -2.96
C SER A 78 9.63 -9.60 -2.90
N ALA A 79 8.54 -9.66 -3.67
CA ALA A 79 7.51 -8.61 -3.68
C ALA A 79 6.54 -8.67 -2.48
N VAL A 80 6.17 -9.86 -2.01
CA VAL A 80 5.14 -10.03 -0.96
C VAL A 80 5.74 -10.25 0.44
N TYR A 81 7.08 -10.31 0.56
CA TYR A 81 7.81 -10.73 1.76
C TYR A 81 7.24 -12.04 2.30
N GLU A 82 7.80 -13.16 1.86
CA GLU A 82 7.41 -14.44 2.43
C GLU A 82 7.70 -14.42 3.94
N TRP A 83 6.61 -14.46 4.71
CA TRP A 83 6.61 -14.49 6.16
C TRP A 83 7.58 -15.57 6.63
N ASN A 84 8.64 -15.21 7.35
CA ASN A 84 9.72 -16.12 7.70
C ASN A 84 9.21 -17.18 8.70
N TYR A 85 8.60 -18.23 8.16
CA TYR A 85 8.00 -19.34 8.88
C TYR A 85 9.03 -20.04 9.76
N GLN A 86 10.31 -20.08 9.33
CA GLN A 86 11.40 -20.63 10.12
C GLN A 86 11.63 -19.85 11.43
N LYS A 87 11.61 -18.51 11.39
CA LYS A 87 11.74 -17.66 12.58
C LYS A 87 10.52 -17.80 13.50
N GLN A 88 9.31 -17.94 12.95
CA GLN A 88 8.13 -18.21 13.76
C GLN A 88 8.18 -19.60 14.42
N LEU A 89 8.58 -20.64 13.69
CA LEU A 89 8.77 -21.98 14.24
C LEU A 89 9.85 -22.02 15.31
N LEU A 90 10.94 -21.27 15.12
CA LEU A 90 11.99 -21.13 16.12
C LEU A 90 11.47 -20.45 17.39
N ALA A 91 10.69 -19.38 17.24
CA ALA A 91 10.06 -18.71 18.38
C ALA A 91 9.11 -19.64 19.15
N ILE A 92 8.28 -20.41 18.43
CA ILE A 92 7.37 -21.40 19.02
C ILE A 92 8.17 -22.48 19.77
N LYS A 93 9.23 -23.05 19.17
CA LYS A 93 10.07 -24.07 19.82
C LYS A 93 10.83 -23.55 21.05
N ILE A 94 11.33 -22.31 21.01
CA ILE A 94 11.99 -21.68 22.16
C ILE A 94 10.98 -21.48 23.30
N GLN A 95 9.76 -21.07 22.97
CA GLN A 95 8.70 -20.91 23.95
C GLN A 95 8.28 -22.25 24.59
N GLU A 96 8.12 -23.31 23.78
CA GLU A 96 7.88 -24.68 24.27
C GLU A 96 9.03 -25.22 25.14
N GLY A 97 10.28 -24.93 24.76
CA GLY A 97 11.45 -25.30 25.56
C GLY A 97 11.51 -24.60 26.91
N SER A 98 11.11 -23.33 26.97
CA SER A 98 11.14 -22.53 28.20
C SER A 98 10.07 -22.92 29.24
N ASP A 99 8.95 -23.50 28.81
CA ASP A 99 7.92 -24.03 29.70
C ASP A 99 8.33 -25.39 30.31
N SER A 100 9.21 -26.14 29.65
CA SER A 100 9.72 -27.43 30.15
C SER A 100 10.73 -27.29 31.29
N GLU A 101 11.47 -26.18 31.37
CA GLU A 101 12.44 -25.92 32.46
C GLU A 101 11.77 -25.47 33.77
N LYS A 102 10.60 -24.83 33.72
CA LYS A 102 9.87 -24.40 34.92
C LYS A 102 9.13 -25.53 35.65
N ALA A 103 8.82 -26.62 34.96
CA ALA A 103 8.18 -27.79 35.56
C ALA A 103 9.16 -28.66 36.38
N SER A 104 10.46 -28.59 36.11
CA SER A 104 11.47 -29.39 36.82
C SER A 104 11.99 -28.73 38.11
N ALA A 105 11.86 -27.39 38.25
CA ALA A 105 12.39 -26.65 39.39
C ALA A 105 11.45 -26.52 40.61
N THR A 106 10.24 -27.12 40.59
CA THR A 106 9.26 -26.97 41.68
C THR A 106 9.01 -28.26 42.49
N VAL A 107 9.62 -29.40 42.15
CA VAL A 107 9.44 -30.66 42.92
C VAL A 107 10.74 -31.09 43.60
N VAL A 108 11.32 -30.20 44.41
CA VAL A 108 12.23 -30.60 45.49
C VAL A 108 12.02 -29.67 46.69
N ASN A 109 10.97 -29.93 47.47
CA ASN A 109 10.99 -29.87 48.94
C ASN A 109 9.70 -30.49 49.51
#